data_AF-A0A938M5Q0-F1
#
_entry.id   AF-A0A938M5Q0-F1
#
_cell.length_a   1.000
_cell.length_b   1.000
_cell.length_c   1.000
_cell.angle_alpha   90.00
_cell.angle_beta   90.00
_cell.angle_gamma   90.00
#
_symmetry.space_group_name_H-M   'P 1'
#
loop_
_entity.id
_entity.type
_entity.pdbx_description
1 polymer ?
#
loop_
_entity_poly.entity_id
_entity_poly.type
_entity_poly.pdbx_seq_one_letter_code
_entity_poly.pdbx_strand_id
1 'polypeptide(L)'
;MRRDLRRLLLIGLLLGLTPLRPVRAEWFDLPEPAKREGRLQALLAQVLKKPGEGAAHYELGLLHLFHKNDLAAAVRHLSQAAELQEHPAAALYFMGAAQALRVEQENLLRTSLDLLRLDPKGPFGQLAAQRIESLFGSVRGYNSLVTPCFEELFRRSDIQGLELREHLRITLANIYIDEGRSGDADAMHAEAGFIEDWLMAGPFGRFDYLGFDTAFLPEIEDAPQKIYASARGDIPLQAMNFHRERVFPRGSRGRLPEGRAGGTFYALTFLNCPKDVSAILRINSAGPIKVFVNNHLVLERDRIRLWLGTTDYFGVELREGWNKVTVKFTSQQRPGAFTLRLLDKTGRPLRVETRTTFDSYPSLKGAPPPNTFEVRLPAGDYFSKALRAAPSAPLLLALNSRLAIQAGDYQAAKSLLKRAAGSLPECAYVNYLLGQALRNDMTVMESIRRQRARLCFQKAVDVAPSAVACEYQLAQLDREEGKPLEAIARLRKGARAAPAWPKWHEALFDAYLSQKWYKEAEDALSEAIAQAPEQSGPYRAALEYFRSADLFTQYEAASHTLQKRHADGPYLARFLRHAHRFEEADSALAAAA
;
A
#
# COMPACT_ATOMS: atom_id res chain seq x y z
N MET A 1 -2.00 12.24 31.36
CA MET A 1 -1.92 11.71 29.99
C MET A 1 -0.87 10.61 29.77
N ARG A 2 0.38 10.68 30.27
CA ARG A 2 1.41 9.62 30.03
C ARG A 2 1.37 8.38 30.96
N ARG A 3 0.65 8.41 32.08
CA ARG A 3 0.70 7.34 33.10
C ARG A 3 -0.38 6.26 32.97
N ASP A 4 -1.51 6.54 32.29
CA ASP A 4 -2.65 5.62 32.28
C ASP A 4 -2.69 4.64 31.10
N LEU A 5 -2.06 4.97 29.96
CA LEU A 5 -1.95 4.03 28.83
C LEU A 5 -1.04 2.81 29.12
N ARG A 6 -0.12 2.91 30.10
CA ARG A 6 0.69 1.75 30.53
C ARG A 6 -0.16 0.69 31.26
N ARG A 7 -1.30 1.06 31.84
CA ARG A 7 -2.24 0.07 32.44
C ARG A 7 -3.01 -0.72 31.38
N LEU A 8 -3.22 -0.17 30.17
CA LEU A 8 -3.84 -0.88 29.04
C LEU A 8 -2.98 -2.05 28.53
N LEU A 9 -1.65 -1.92 28.62
CA LEU A 9 -0.70 -2.95 28.17
C LEU A 9 -0.60 -4.15 29.12
N LEU A 10 -0.87 -3.98 30.43
CA LEU A 10 -0.68 -5.07 31.40
C LEU A 10 -1.84 -6.09 31.40
N ILE A 11 -3.02 -5.73 30.92
CA ILE A 11 -4.20 -6.61 30.94
C ILE A 11 -4.41 -7.32 29.59
N GLY A 12 -3.94 -6.75 28.47
CA GLY A 12 -3.99 -7.41 27.16
C GLY A 12 -2.99 -8.56 26.98
N LEU A 13 -1.98 -8.66 27.85
CA LEU A 13 -0.89 -9.65 27.75
C LEU A 13 -1.26 -11.05 28.29
N LEU A 14 -2.45 -11.24 28.87
CA LEU A 14 -2.85 -12.49 29.52
C LEU A 14 -3.92 -13.32 28.80
N LEU A 15 -4.42 -12.91 27.63
CA LEU A 15 -5.43 -13.69 26.89
C LEU A 15 -4.91 -14.10 25.51
N GLY A 16 -4.02 -15.09 25.53
CA GLY A 16 -3.86 -15.99 24.39
C GLY A 16 -5.19 -16.72 24.14
N LEU A 17 -5.65 -16.69 22.89
CA LEU A 17 -6.83 -17.38 22.37
C LEU A 17 -8.20 -16.80 22.77
N THR A 18 -8.42 -15.49 22.58
CA THR A 18 -9.78 -15.02 22.33
C THR A 18 -10.13 -15.28 20.85
N PRO A 19 -11.16 -16.08 20.52
CA PRO A 19 -11.68 -16.10 19.16
C PRO A 19 -12.08 -14.67 18.79
N LEU A 20 -11.89 -14.28 17.52
CA LEU A 20 -12.39 -13.02 16.98
C LEU A 20 -13.83 -12.86 17.47
N ARG A 21 -14.10 -11.89 18.36
CA ARG A 21 -15.47 -11.64 18.83
C ARG A 21 -16.32 -11.42 17.57
N PRO A 22 -17.45 -12.13 17.41
CA PRO A 22 -18.29 -11.96 16.25
C PRO A 22 -18.68 -10.48 16.14
N VAL A 23 -18.55 -9.94 14.93
CA VAL A 23 -18.97 -8.57 14.61
C VAL A 23 -20.44 -8.46 14.98
N ARG A 24 -20.79 -7.52 15.86
CA ARG A 24 -22.18 -7.11 15.96
C ARG A 24 -22.36 -5.96 14.98
N ALA A 25 -23.27 -6.10 14.02
CA ALA A 25 -23.60 -5.04 13.07
C ALA A 25 -23.92 -3.72 13.80
N GLU A 26 -24.49 -3.84 15.00
CA GLU A 26 -24.75 -2.79 15.99
C GLU A 26 -23.56 -1.85 16.25
N TRP A 27 -22.31 -2.33 16.16
CA TRP A 27 -21.12 -1.50 16.36
C TRP A 27 -20.91 -0.45 15.26
N PHE A 28 -21.58 -0.63 14.13
CA PHE A 28 -21.45 0.21 12.94
C PHE A 28 -22.75 0.93 12.59
N ASP A 29 -23.75 0.86 13.47
CA ASP A 29 -25.02 1.50 13.26
C ASP A 29 -24.97 2.97 13.67
N LEU A 30 -25.53 3.80 12.79
CA LEU A 30 -25.87 5.18 13.11
C LEU A 30 -27.39 5.28 13.20
N PRO A 31 -27.93 6.12 14.11
CA PRO A 31 -29.34 6.47 14.09
C PRO A 31 -29.77 6.96 12.71
N GLU A 32 -31.05 6.76 12.38
CA GLU A 32 -31.67 7.33 11.18
C GLU A 32 -31.38 8.84 11.08
N PRO A 33 -31.17 9.40 9.88
CA PRO A 33 -30.78 10.81 9.71
C PRO A 33 -31.60 11.80 10.54
N ALA A 34 -32.93 11.64 10.57
CA ALA A 34 -33.85 12.51 11.30
C ALA A 34 -33.69 12.45 12.84
N LYS A 35 -33.11 11.38 13.40
CA LYS A 35 -32.97 11.14 14.84
C LYS A 35 -31.57 11.49 15.37
N ARG A 36 -30.58 11.71 14.49
CA ARG A 36 -29.17 11.90 14.88
C ARG A 36 -28.95 13.10 15.80
N GLU A 37 -29.59 14.23 15.52
CA GLU A 37 -29.45 15.43 16.35
C GLU A 37 -29.99 15.23 17.76
N GLY A 38 -31.23 14.76 17.87
CA GLY A 38 -31.86 14.49 19.17
C GLY A 38 -31.09 13.44 19.97
N ARG A 39 -30.58 12.40 19.30
CA ARG A 39 -29.75 11.38 19.93
C ARG A 39 -28.42 11.95 20.43
N LEU A 40 -27.75 12.80 19.65
CA LEU A 40 -26.52 13.48 20.07
C LEU A 40 -26.75 14.29 21.35
N GLN A 41 -27.80 15.12 21.39
CA GLN A 41 -28.10 15.96 22.57
C GLN A 41 -28.41 15.11 23.81
N ALA A 42 -29.16 14.02 23.65
CA ALA A 42 -29.46 13.10 24.74
C ALA A 42 -28.19 12.44 25.29
N LEU A 43 -27.29 11.99 24.42
CA LEU A 43 -26.02 11.37 24.81
C LEU A 43 -25.07 12.37 25.49
N LEU A 44 -25.02 13.62 25.04
CA LEU A 44 -24.24 14.67 25.70
C LEU A 44 -24.73 14.89 27.14
N ALA A 45 -26.06 14.99 27.34
CA ALA A 45 -26.64 15.11 28.68
C ALA A 45 -26.40 13.86 29.54
N GLN A 46 -26.40 12.67 28.93
CA GLN A 46 -26.12 11.40 29.60
C GLN A 46 -24.67 11.32 30.10
N VAL A 47 -23.70 11.62 29.23
CA VAL A 47 -22.27 11.62 29.60
C VAL A 47 -21.94 12.70 30.65
N LEU A 48 -22.61 13.85 30.61
CA LEU A 48 -22.45 14.87 31.65
C LEU A 48 -22.88 14.36 33.03
N LYS A 49 -23.95 13.56 33.10
CA LYS A 49 -24.42 12.95 34.35
C LYS A 49 -23.58 11.73 34.77
N LYS A 50 -23.10 10.96 33.79
CA LYS A 50 -22.37 9.71 34.00
C LYS A 50 -21.18 9.61 33.04
N PRO A 51 -20.02 10.20 33.39
CA PRO A 51 -18.84 10.22 32.53
C PRO A 51 -18.23 8.83 32.25
N GLY A 52 -18.60 7.80 33.03
CA GLY A 52 -18.09 6.44 32.88
C GLY A 52 -18.84 5.57 31.85
N GLU A 53 -19.83 6.11 31.14
CA GLU A 53 -20.62 5.33 30.19
C GLU A 53 -19.94 5.22 28.81
N GLY A 54 -19.13 4.17 28.63
CA GLY A 54 -18.35 3.93 27.41
C GLY A 54 -19.17 3.87 26.12
N ALA A 55 -20.31 3.17 26.12
CA ALA A 55 -21.26 3.11 25.00
C ALA A 55 -21.71 4.51 24.53
N ALA A 56 -22.00 5.41 25.47
CA ALA A 56 -22.42 6.77 25.13
C ALA A 56 -21.27 7.56 24.50
N HIS A 57 -20.05 7.41 25.01
CA HIS A 57 -18.85 8.00 24.40
C HIS A 57 -18.58 7.44 23.00
N TYR A 58 -18.75 6.13 22.77
CA TYR A 58 -18.54 5.53 21.46
C TYR A 58 -19.52 6.10 20.42
N GLU A 59 -20.82 6.12 20.74
CA GLU A 59 -21.85 6.63 19.84
C GLU A 59 -21.70 8.15 19.58
N LEU A 60 -21.37 8.94 20.62
CA LEU A 60 -21.03 10.36 20.45
C LEU A 60 -19.85 10.55 19.49
N GLY A 61 -18.81 9.73 19.65
CA GLY A 61 -17.64 9.74 18.76
C GLY A 61 -18.01 9.53 17.30
N LEU A 62 -18.86 8.54 17.02
CA LEU A 62 -19.36 8.26 15.67
C LEU A 62 -20.26 9.39 15.14
N LEU A 63 -21.17 9.94 15.94
CA LEU A 63 -22.03 11.05 15.53
C LEU A 63 -21.22 12.32 15.25
N HIS A 64 -20.19 12.60 16.04
CA HIS A 64 -19.29 13.71 15.78
C HIS A 64 -18.51 13.55 14.48
N LEU A 65 -18.04 12.33 14.17
CA LEU A 65 -17.30 12.04 12.94
C LEU A 65 -18.18 12.01 11.68
N PHE A 66 -19.31 11.34 11.74
CA PHE A 66 -20.13 11.03 10.55
C PHE A 66 -21.32 11.97 10.33
N HIS A 67 -21.72 12.74 11.34
CA HIS A 67 -22.87 13.64 11.26
C HIS A 67 -22.52 15.11 11.52
N LYS A 68 -21.90 15.44 12.65
CA LYS A 68 -21.57 16.83 12.98
C LYS A 68 -20.31 17.36 12.30
N ASN A 69 -19.46 16.46 11.83
CA ASN A 69 -18.12 16.76 11.33
C ASN A 69 -17.22 17.52 12.33
N ASP A 70 -17.50 17.40 13.63
CA ASP A 70 -16.61 17.92 14.69
C ASP A 70 -15.53 16.88 14.97
N LEU A 71 -14.44 16.97 14.20
CA LEU A 71 -13.34 16.01 14.27
C LEU A 71 -12.62 16.05 15.63
N ALA A 72 -12.62 17.19 16.33
CA ALA A 72 -11.99 17.30 17.65
C ALA A 72 -12.83 16.59 18.72
N ALA A 73 -14.15 16.80 18.72
CA ALA A 73 -15.05 16.07 19.60
C ALA A 73 -15.06 14.57 19.31
N ALA A 74 -15.01 14.18 18.03
CA ALA A 74 -14.89 12.78 17.65
C ALA A 74 -13.66 12.12 18.30
N VAL A 75 -12.48 12.74 18.21
CA VAL A 75 -11.25 12.23 18.86
C VAL A 75 -11.43 12.11 20.37
N ARG A 76 -11.96 13.14 21.04
CA ARG A 76 -12.15 13.11 22.51
C ARG A 76 -13.07 11.97 22.95
N HIS A 77 -14.23 11.84 22.33
CA HIS A 77 -15.22 10.83 22.72
C HIS A 77 -14.77 9.40 22.37
N LEU A 78 -14.12 9.20 21.21
CA LEU A 78 -13.58 7.88 20.85
C LEU A 78 -12.39 7.46 21.72
N SER A 79 -11.55 8.42 22.14
CA SER A 79 -10.49 8.16 23.14
C SER A 79 -11.11 7.67 24.45
N GLN A 80 -12.13 8.38 24.97
CA GLN A 80 -12.80 8.00 26.21
C GLN A 80 -13.49 6.64 26.10
N ALA A 81 -14.12 6.33 24.96
CA ALA A 81 -14.71 5.02 24.70
C ALA A 81 -13.67 3.89 24.76
N ALA A 82 -12.51 4.10 24.11
CA ALA A 82 -11.41 3.13 24.14
C ALA A 82 -10.83 2.93 25.55
N GLU A 83 -10.68 4.02 26.33
CA GLU A 83 -10.24 3.95 27.73
C GLU A 83 -11.21 3.16 28.60
N LEU A 84 -12.52 3.38 28.40
CA LEU A 84 -13.61 2.67 29.09
C LEU A 84 -13.88 1.25 28.56
N GLN A 85 -13.02 0.73 27.66
CA GLN A 85 -13.12 -0.62 27.06
C GLN A 85 -14.39 -0.85 26.22
N GLU A 86 -15.03 0.22 25.75
CA GLU A 86 -16.14 0.11 24.82
C GLU A 86 -15.63 0.04 23.38
N HIS A 87 -15.86 -1.10 22.73
CA HIS A 87 -15.43 -1.39 21.36
C HIS A 87 -14.04 -0.81 21.01
N PRO A 88 -12.99 -1.06 21.82
CA PRO A 88 -11.76 -0.26 21.78
C PRO A 88 -11.06 -0.31 20.42
N ALA A 89 -11.11 -1.45 19.72
CA ALA A 89 -10.53 -1.56 18.37
C ALA A 89 -11.23 -0.65 17.35
N ALA A 90 -12.57 -0.66 17.34
CA ALA A 90 -13.34 0.20 16.45
C ALA A 90 -13.20 1.68 16.84
N ALA A 91 -13.18 1.98 18.14
CA ALA A 91 -13.01 3.33 18.67
C ALA A 91 -11.66 3.93 18.24
N LEU A 92 -10.55 3.21 18.43
CA LEU A 92 -9.22 3.63 17.97
C LEU A 92 -9.15 3.77 16.44
N TYR A 93 -9.81 2.88 15.69
CA TYR A 93 -9.83 2.94 14.24
C TYR A 93 -10.48 4.25 13.73
N PHE A 94 -11.67 4.59 14.24
CA PHE A 94 -12.40 5.80 13.88
C PHE A 94 -11.77 7.06 14.47
N MET A 95 -11.13 6.98 15.64
CA MET A 95 -10.32 8.07 16.19
C MET A 95 -9.19 8.43 15.22
N GLY A 96 -8.50 7.40 14.70
CA GLY A 96 -7.49 7.58 13.66
C GLY A 96 -8.06 8.14 12.35
N ALA A 97 -9.32 7.85 11.99
CA ALA A 97 -9.95 8.47 10.82
C ALA A 97 -10.13 9.99 11.00
N ALA A 98 -10.54 10.44 12.19
CA ALA A 98 -10.64 11.86 12.52
C ALA A 98 -9.26 12.55 12.55
N GLN A 99 -8.25 11.90 13.17
CA GLN A 99 -6.87 12.40 13.21
C GLN A 99 -6.26 12.51 11.80
N ALA A 100 -6.56 11.56 10.90
CA ALA A 100 -6.10 11.60 9.51
C ALA A 100 -6.67 12.80 8.75
N LEU A 101 -7.97 13.10 8.89
CA LEU A 101 -8.58 14.29 8.31
C LEU A 101 -7.98 15.59 8.85
N ARG A 102 -7.60 15.61 10.13
CA ARG A 102 -6.96 16.75 10.80
C ARG A 102 -5.44 16.84 10.54
N VAL A 103 -4.84 15.85 9.87
CA VAL A 103 -3.40 15.76 9.61
C VAL A 103 -2.58 15.70 10.92
N GLU A 104 -3.10 15.02 11.94
CA GLU A 104 -2.41 14.80 13.22
C GLU A 104 -1.52 13.56 13.17
N GLN A 105 -0.49 13.56 12.32
CA GLN A 105 0.22 12.35 11.91
C GLN A 105 0.92 11.59 13.06
N GLU A 106 1.51 12.30 14.03
CA GLU A 106 2.12 11.62 15.20
C GLU A 106 1.05 10.93 16.06
N ASN A 107 -0.07 11.60 16.35
CA ASN A 107 -1.18 11.01 17.09
C ASN A 107 -1.79 9.84 16.33
N LEU A 108 -1.92 9.96 15.00
CA LEU A 108 -2.41 8.92 14.13
C LEU A 108 -1.52 7.68 14.15
N LEU A 109 -0.19 7.87 14.10
CA LEU A 109 0.78 6.78 14.18
C LEU A 109 0.67 6.04 15.51
N ARG A 110 0.64 6.79 16.64
CA ARG A 110 0.51 6.22 17.99
C ARG A 110 -0.80 5.44 18.15
N THR A 111 -1.91 6.04 17.74
CA THR A 111 -3.24 5.41 17.74
C THR A 111 -3.26 4.12 16.92
N SER A 112 -2.58 4.12 15.78
CA SER A 112 -2.50 2.93 14.91
C SER A 112 -1.62 1.86 15.52
N LEU A 113 -0.50 2.21 16.16
CA LEU A 113 0.33 1.26 16.90
C LEU A 113 -0.43 0.63 18.07
N ASP A 114 -1.20 1.43 18.81
CA ASP A 114 -2.04 0.93 19.91
C ASP A 114 -3.14 -0.01 19.40
N LEU A 115 -3.78 0.33 18.27
CA LEU A 115 -4.75 -0.55 17.62
C LEU A 115 -4.12 -1.86 17.14
N LEU A 116 -2.93 -1.80 16.55
CA LEU A 116 -2.21 -2.99 16.09
C LEU A 116 -1.83 -3.91 17.26
N ARG A 117 -1.42 -3.34 18.40
CA ARG A 117 -1.13 -4.13 19.63
C ARG A 117 -2.39 -4.73 20.24
N LEU A 118 -3.50 -4.02 20.18
CA LEU A 118 -4.79 -4.46 20.71
C LEU A 118 -5.39 -5.61 19.89
N ASP A 119 -5.31 -5.53 18.56
CA ASP A 119 -5.96 -6.46 17.64
C ASP A 119 -4.97 -7.09 16.62
N PRO A 120 -3.83 -7.66 17.04
CA PRO A 120 -2.75 -8.06 16.13
C PRO A 120 -3.09 -9.23 15.22
N LYS A 121 -4.25 -9.88 15.39
CA LYS A 121 -4.74 -10.96 14.52
C LYS A 121 -6.09 -10.63 13.87
N GLY A 122 -6.73 -9.55 14.29
CA GLY A 122 -8.05 -9.21 13.84
C GLY A 122 -8.09 -8.16 12.74
N PRO A 123 -9.30 -7.89 12.27
CA PRO A 123 -9.52 -7.08 11.09
C PRO A 123 -9.05 -5.64 11.30
N PHE A 124 -9.12 -5.09 12.51
CA PHE A 124 -8.71 -3.71 12.77
C PHE A 124 -7.20 -3.57 12.92
N GLY A 125 -6.50 -4.55 13.49
CA GLY A 125 -5.04 -4.53 13.52
C GLY A 125 -4.42 -4.60 12.13
N GLN A 126 -5.03 -5.37 11.21
CA GLN A 126 -4.59 -5.39 9.82
C GLN A 126 -4.72 -4.01 9.14
N LEU A 127 -5.85 -3.34 9.37
CA LEU A 127 -6.09 -1.97 8.89
C LEU A 127 -5.14 -0.95 9.53
N ALA A 128 -4.75 -1.19 10.78
CA ALA A 128 -3.78 -0.39 11.49
C ALA A 128 -2.37 -0.55 10.91
N ALA A 129 -1.94 -1.78 10.61
CA ALA A 129 -0.65 -2.04 9.96
C ALA A 129 -0.54 -1.33 8.60
N GLN A 130 -1.60 -1.40 7.79
CA GLN A 130 -1.70 -0.65 6.53
C GLN A 130 -1.54 0.86 6.74
N ARG A 131 -2.24 1.40 7.75
CA ARG A 131 -2.19 2.84 8.05
C ARG A 131 -0.79 3.25 8.52
N ILE A 132 -0.14 2.45 9.37
CA ILE A 132 1.24 2.69 9.82
C ILE A 132 2.18 2.75 8.62
N GLU A 133 2.12 1.77 7.72
CA GLU A 133 2.91 1.76 6.48
C GLU A 133 2.73 3.06 5.68
N SER A 134 1.49 3.54 5.52
CA SER A 134 1.21 4.78 4.77
C SER A 134 1.78 6.06 5.40
N LEU A 135 2.16 6.01 6.69
CA LEU A 135 2.76 7.11 7.43
C LEU A 135 4.29 7.13 7.38
N PHE A 136 4.90 6.13 6.76
CA PHE A 136 6.34 6.12 6.50
C PHE A 136 6.78 7.43 5.81
N GLY A 137 7.92 7.99 6.23
CA GLY A 137 8.42 9.27 5.72
C GLY A 137 7.64 10.52 6.17
N SER A 138 6.53 10.36 6.90
CA SER A 138 5.60 11.47 7.17
C SER A 138 5.53 11.90 8.63
N VAL A 139 6.26 11.21 9.52
CA VAL A 139 6.22 11.43 10.97
C VAL A 139 7.64 11.50 11.53
N ARG A 140 7.93 12.53 12.31
CA ARG A 140 9.20 12.66 13.02
C ARG A 140 9.39 11.52 14.02
N GLY A 141 10.54 10.86 13.97
CA GLY A 141 10.85 9.70 14.81
C GLY A 141 10.04 8.45 14.46
N TYR A 142 9.53 8.35 13.23
CA TYR A 142 8.75 7.18 12.77
C TYR A 142 9.47 5.86 13.07
N ASN A 143 10.74 5.73 12.64
CA ASN A 143 11.51 4.50 12.77
C ASN A 143 11.59 4.05 14.24
N SER A 144 11.97 4.94 15.15
CA SER A 144 12.10 4.60 16.58
C SER A 144 10.76 4.26 17.27
N LEU A 145 9.64 4.79 16.78
CA LEU A 145 8.31 4.46 17.30
C LEU A 145 7.77 3.13 16.77
N VAL A 146 8.10 2.77 15.53
CA VAL A 146 7.51 1.63 14.82
C VAL A 146 8.32 0.34 15.00
N THR A 147 9.65 0.41 14.90
CA THR A 147 10.56 -0.75 14.92
C THR A 147 10.29 -1.70 16.09
N PRO A 148 10.18 -1.25 17.35
CA PRO A 148 10.01 -2.18 18.48
C PRO A 148 8.72 -3.01 18.37
N CYS A 149 7.62 -2.38 17.96
CA CYS A 149 6.33 -3.05 17.81
C CYS A 149 6.36 -4.03 16.64
N PHE A 150 6.96 -3.65 15.52
CA PHE A 150 6.95 -4.46 14.30
C PHE A 150 7.89 -5.66 14.43
N GLU A 151 9.10 -5.48 14.99
CA GLU A 151 10.04 -6.59 15.24
C GLU A 151 9.50 -7.59 16.27
N GLU A 152 8.79 -7.13 17.30
CA GLU A 152 8.11 -8.01 18.26
C GLU A 152 7.05 -8.87 17.56
N LEU A 153 6.13 -8.23 16.82
CA LEU A 153 5.05 -8.93 16.12
C LEU A 153 5.58 -9.86 15.02
N PHE A 154 6.66 -9.50 14.34
CA PHE A 154 7.25 -10.31 13.27
C PHE A 154 7.88 -11.61 13.80
N ARG A 155 8.49 -11.56 15.00
CA ARG A 155 9.08 -12.73 15.70
C ARG A 155 8.04 -13.69 16.27
N ARG A 156 6.84 -13.21 16.56
CA ARG A 156 5.77 -14.03 17.14
C ARG A 156 5.25 -15.06 16.13
N SER A 157 5.40 -16.34 16.47
CA SER A 157 4.95 -17.46 15.64
C SER A 157 3.42 -17.58 15.59
N ASP A 158 2.69 -16.99 16.54
CA ASP A 158 1.23 -17.00 16.60
C ASP A 158 0.57 -15.88 15.77
N ILE A 159 1.35 -14.85 15.38
CA ILE A 159 0.91 -13.80 14.45
C ILE A 159 1.12 -14.30 13.02
N GLN A 160 0.04 -14.86 12.47
CA GLN A 160 -0.06 -15.33 11.10
C GLN A 160 -1.14 -14.54 10.37
N GLY A 161 -1.00 -14.38 9.06
CA GLY A 161 -1.88 -13.54 8.26
C GLY A 161 -1.15 -12.96 7.06
N LEU A 162 -1.64 -13.31 5.86
CA LEU A 162 -1.05 -12.95 4.58
C LEU A 162 -0.76 -11.45 4.45
N GLU A 163 -1.74 -10.60 4.75
CA GLU A 163 -1.62 -9.15 4.59
C GLU A 163 -0.86 -8.49 5.74
N LEU A 164 -1.12 -8.90 6.98
CA LEU A 164 -0.43 -8.32 8.13
C LEU A 164 1.08 -8.55 8.04
N ARG A 165 1.53 -9.80 7.80
CA ARG A 165 2.97 -10.08 7.68
C ARG A 165 3.61 -9.29 6.55
N GLU A 166 2.88 -9.01 5.49
CA GLU A 166 3.39 -8.20 4.39
C GLU A 166 3.58 -6.74 4.80
N HIS A 167 2.58 -6.12 5.44
CA HIS A 167 2.70 -4.75 5.93
C HIS A 167 3.86 -4.62 6.93
N LEU A 168 4.02 -5.59 7.83
CA LEU A 168 5.15 -5.61 8.77
C LEU A 168 6.48 -5.68 8.03
N ARG A 169 6.61 -6.59 7.05
CA ARG A 169 7.83 -6.82 6.28
C ARG A 169 8.23 -5.61 5.44
N ILE A 170 7.31 -5.05 4.67
CA ILE A 170 7.57 -3.87 3.82
C ILE A 170 8.02 -2.71 4.70
N THR A 171 7.31 -2.48 5.81
CA THR A 171 7.63 -1.38 6.72
C THR A 171 9.01 -1.56 7.36
N LEU A 172 9.32 -2.75 7.91
CA LEU A 172 10.63 -3.03 8.50
C LEU A 172 11.75 -2.93 7.45
N ALA A 173 11.56 -3.46 6.25
CA ALA A 173 12.55 -3.37 5.19
C ALA A 173 12.84 -1.91 4.81
N ASN A 174 11.81 -1.07 4.70
CA ASN A 174 11.97 0.35 4.41
C ASN A 174 12.68 1.09 5.56
N ILE A 175 12.33 0.80 6.82
CA ILE A 175 13.02 1.33 7.99
C ILE A 175 14.50 0.95 7.97
N TYR A 176 14.81 -0.33 7.74
CA TYR A 176 16.20 -0.80 7.72
C TYR A 176 17.01 -0.14 6.62
N ILE A 177 16.42 0.11 5.45
CA ILE A 177 17.09 0.88 4.39
C ILE A 177 17.35 2.32 4.83
N ASP A 178 16.35 2.99 5.42
CA ASP A 178 16.53 4.33 5.97
C ASP A 178 17.52 4.34 7.15
N GLU A 179 17.78 3.23 7.82
CA GLU A 179 18.81 3.13 8.86
C GLU A 179 20.18 2.68 8.32
N GLY A 180 20.32 2.48 7.01
CA GLY A 180 21.54 1.95 6.37
C GLY A 180 21.80 0.46 6.62
N ARG A 181 20.83 -0.27 7.17
CA ARG A 181 20.86 -1.70 7.49
C ARG A 181 20.39 -2.56 6.32
N SER A 182 21.00 -2.39 5.16
CA SER A 182 20.54 -3.04 3.91
C SER A 182 20.64 -4.56 3.94
N GLY A 183 21.57 -5.14 4.72
CA GLY A 183 21.61 -6.59 4.97
C GLY A 183 20.35 -7.12 5.68
N ASP A 184 19.83 -6.38 6.65
CA ASP A 184 18.58 -6.73 7.35
C ASP A 184 17.37 -6.56 6.42
N ALA A 185 17.37 -5.50 5.60
CA ALA A 185 16.34 -5.30 4.59
C ALA A 185 16.36 -6.43 3.55
N ASP A 186 17.53 -6.86 3.08
CA ASP A 186 17.69 -7.96 2.14
C ASP A 186 17.26 -9.29 2.78
N ALA A 187 17.56 -9.52 4.06
CA ALA A 187 17.04 -10.67 4.81
C ALA A 187 15.50 -10.65 4.86
N MET A 188 14.88 -9.48 5.12
CA MET A 188 13.43 -9.33 5.05
C MET A 188 12.86 -9.67 3.67
N HIS A 189 13.56 -9.34 2.57
CA HIS A 189 13.10 -9.70 1.22
C HIS A 189 13.34 -11.19 0.89
N ALA A 190 14.50 -11.73 1.25
CA ALA A 190 14.85 -13.15 1.04
C ALA A 190 13.89 -14.09 1.77
N GLU A 191 13.42 -13.68 2.95
CA GLU A 191 12.41 -14.42 3.71
C GLU A 191 10.96 -14.14 3.27
N ALA A 192 10.73 -13.48 2.14
CA ALA A 192 9.39 -13.18 1.67
C ALA A 192 8.78 -14.28 0.77
N GLY A 193 9.60 -15.28 0.39
CA GLY A 193 9.15 -16.40 -0.45
C GLY A 193 8.98 -16.04 -1.92
N PHE A 194 9.73 -15.05 -2.41
CA PHE A 194 9.72 -14.71 -3.84
C PHE A 194 10.29 -15.84 -4.67
N ILE A 195 9.66 -16.07 -5.81
CA ILE A 195 10.23 -16.84 -6.90
C ILE A 195 11.00 -15.86 -7.76
N GLU A 196 12.33 -15.94 -7.70
CA GLU A 196 13.21 -14.96 -8.36
C GLU A 196 13.77 -15.47 -9.68
N ASP A 197 13.99 -16.78 -9.81
CA ASP A 197 14.61 -17.38 -10.98
C ASP A 197 13.56 -17.79 -12.02
N TRP A 198 13.62 -17.13 -13.18
CA TRP A 198 12.71 -17.37 -14.29
C TRP A 198 13.46 -17.62 -15.59
N LEU A 199 12.88 -18.46 -16.43
CA LEU A 199 13.14 -18.45 -17.87
C LEU A 199 12.13 -17.49 -18.51
N MET A 200 12.59 -16.45 -19.21
CA MET A 200 11.72 -15.48 -19.87
C MET A 200 11.85 -15.46 -21.38
N ALA A 201 10.72 -15.31 -22.07
CA ALA A 201 10.66 -15.11 -23.51
C ALA A 201 9.63 -14.03 -23.87
N GLY A 202 9.91 -13.29 -24.95
CA GLY A 202 9.05 -12.24 -25.51
C GLY A 202 9.84 -11.02 -25.98
N PRO A 203 9.18 -10.00 -26.54
CA PRO A 203 7.73 -9.87 -26.64
C PRO A 203 7.10 -10.74 -27.76
N PHE A 204 5.98 -11.35 -27.43
CA PHE A 204 5.05 -12.03 -28.33
C PHE A 204 3.91 -11.10 -28.74
N GLY A 205 3.43 -11.30 -29.98
CA GLY A 205 2.29 -10.59 -30.54
C GLY A 205 2.64 -9.25 -31.18
N ARG A 206 1.74 -8.81 -32.08
CA ARG A 206 1.97 -7.62 -32.90
C ARG A 206 1.89 -6.31 -32.11
N PHE A 207 1.05 -6.25 -31.08
CA PHE A 207 0.76 -5.06 -30.28
C PHE A 207 0.81 -5.38 -28.78
N ASP A 208 1.09 -4.37 -27.95
CA ASP A 208 1.48 -4.56 -26.55
C ASP A 208 0.47 -5.33 -25.69
N TYR A 209 -0.83 -5.03 -25.83
CA TYR A 209 -1.90 -5.65 -25.03
C TYR A 209 -2.76 -6.68 -25.78
N LEU A 210 -2.71 -6.70 -27.12
CA LEU A 210 -3.60 -7.56 -27.91
C LEU A 210 -3.19 -9.04 -27.94
N GLY A 211 -2.00 -9.37 -27.41
CA GLY A 211 -1.56 -10.75 -27.27
C GLY A 211 -2.10 -11.46 -26.02
N PHE A 212 -2.85 -10.78 -25.14
CA PHE A 212 -3.31 -11.36 -23.87
C PHE A 212 -4.26 -12.56 -24.06
N ASP A 213 -5.18 -12.47 -25.01
CA ASP A 213 -6.13 -13.56 -25.31
C ASP A 213 -5.58 -14.57 -26.32
N THR A 214 -4.57 -14.20 -27.10
CA THR A 214 -3.93 -15.07 -28.08
C THR A 214 -3.04 -16.08 -27.38
N ALA A 215 -3.35 -17.37 -27.52
CA ALA A 215 -2.44 -18.41 -27.06
C ALA A 215 -1.21 -18.47 -27.98
N PHE A 216 -0.03 -18.25 -27.42
CA PHE A 216 1.24 -18.47 -28.14
C PHE A 216 1.83 -19.82 -27.74
N LEU A 217 2.72 -20.35 -28.59
CA LEU A 217 3.28 -21.69 -28.41
C LEU A 217 3.90 -21.96 -27.02
N PRO A 218 4.53 -21.00 -26.30
CA PRO A 218 4.99 -21.25 -24.93
C PRO A 218 3.89 -21.64 -23.91
N GLU A 219 2.62 -21.37 -24.20
CA GLU A 219 1.47 -21.82 -23.40
C GLU A 219 1.07 -23.27 -23.69
N ILE A 220 1.31 -23.72 -24.92
CA ILE A 220 0.71 -24.93 -25.49
C ILE A 220 1.74 -26.06 -25.60
N GLU A 221 3.03 -25.69 -25.74
CA GLU A 221 4.14 -26.61 -25.92
C GLU A 221 5.07 -26.64 -24.72
N ASP A 222 5.47 -27.85 -24.33
CA ASP A 222 6.51 -28.10 -23.33
C ASP A 222 7.90 -28.12 -23.98
N ALA A 223 8.25 -27.03 -24.68
CA ALA A 223 9.49 -26.94 -25.44
C ALA A 223 10.22 -25.60 -25.24
N PRO A 224 10.60 -25.23 -24.00
CA PRO A 224 11.25 -23.95 -23.71
C PRO A 224 12.63 -23.76 -24.39
N GLN A 225 13.23 -24.82 -24.93
CA GLN A 225 14.44 -24.81 -25.74
C GLN A 225 14.22 -24.42 -27.21
N LYS A 226 12.97 -24.39 -27.69
CA LYS A 226 12.67 -23.98 -29.07
C LYS A 226 12.84 -22.48 -29.26
N ILE A 227 13.18 -22.13 -30.49
CA ILE A 227 13.15 -20.76 -30.99
C ILE A 227 11.75 -20.49 -31.53
N TYR A 228 11.07 -19.48 -30.98
CA TYR A 228 9.73 -19.09 -31.41
C TYR A 228 9.79 -17.91 -32.38
N ALA A 229 8.91 -17.87 -33.37
CA ALA A 229 8.81 -16.73 -34.27
C ALA A 229 7.74 -15.75 -33.76
N SER A 230 8.08 -14.47 -33.64
CA SER A 230 7.14 -13.42 -33.22
C SER A 230 7.31 -12.17 -34.10
N ALA A 231 6.20 -11.64 -34.61
CA ALA A 231 6.16 -10.38 -35.36
C ALA A 231 5.69 -9.24 -34.45
N ARG A 232 6.20 -8.01 -34.63
CA ARG A 232 5.90 -6.86 -33.76
C ARG A 232 5.70 -5.59 -34.57
N GLY A 233 4.52 -4.96 -34.49
CA GLY A 233 4.18 -3.81 -35.32
C GLY A 233 4.38 -4.11 -36.81
N ASP A 234 5.25 -3.35 -37.47
CA ASP A 234 5.68 -3.57 -38.86
C ASP A 234 7.07 -4.22 -38.96
N ILE A 235 7.60 -4.71 -37.83
CA ILE A 235 8.89 -5.39 -37.75
C ILE A 235 8.73 -6.85 -38.19
N PRO A 236 9.62 -7.37 -39.05
CA PRO A 236 9.63 -8.78 -39.47
C PRO A 236 9.70 -9.78 -38.31
N LEU A 237 9.34 -11.04 -38.60
CA LEU A 237 9.41 -12.16 -37.64
C LEU A 237 10.80 -12.24 -36.99
N GLN A 238 10.82 -12.25 -35.67
CA GLN A 238 12.02 -12.40 -34.85
C GLN A 238 12.01 -13.73 -34.11
N ALA A 239 13.20 -14.32 -33.98
CA ALA A 239 13.48 -15.47 -33.14
C ALA A 239 13.45 -15.09 -31.66
N MET A 240 12.58 -15.74 -30.88
CA MET A 240 12.38 -15.56 -29.45
C MET A 240 12.84 -16.82 -28.71
N ASN A 241 13.85 -16.66 -27.86
CA ASN A 241 14.39 -17.72 -27.02
C ASN A 241 14.16 -17.40 -25.56
N PHE A 242 13.99 -18.44 -24.74
CA PHE A 242 14.01 -18.29 -23.31
C PHE A 242 15.42 -17.95 -22.84
N HIS A 243 15.55 -16.90 -22.03
CA HIS A 243 16.77 -16.54 -21.32
C HIS A 243 16.52 -16.55 -19.82
N ARG A 244 17.56 -16.83 -19.03
CA ARG A 244 17.45 -16.74 -17.58
C ARG A 244 17.36 -15.27 -17.19
N GLU A 245 16.38 -14.96 -16.36
CA GLU A 245 16.12 -13.63 -15.83
C GLU A 245 15.84 -13.74 -14.33
N ARG A 246 16.30 -12.74 -13.56
CA ARG A 246 16.05 -12.68 -12.12
C ARG A 246 15.12 -11.52 -11.78
N VAL A 247 13.94 -11.84 -11.28
CA VAL A 247 12.90 -10.87 -10.93
C VAL A 247 12.96 -10.57 -9.44
N PHE A 248 13.34 -9.34 -9.09
CA PHE A 248 13.35 -8.90 -7.70
C PHE A 248 12.13 -8.03 -7.36
N PRO A 249 11.81 -7.89 -6.07
CA PRO A 249 10.72 -7.03 -5.60
C PRO A 249 10.90 -5.55 -5.97
N ARG A 250 12.15 -5.13 -6.22
CA ARG A 250 12.55 -3.76 -6.60
C ARG A 250 12.90 -3.60 -8.08
N GLY A 251 12.51 -4.57 -8.92
CA GLY A 251 12.78 -4.61 -10.36
C GLY A 251 13.83 -5.66 -10.74
N SER A 252 13.77 -6.13 -11.99
CA SER A 252 14.75 -7.07 -12.57
C SER A 252 16.15 -6.46 -12.65
N ARG A 253 17.19 -7.24 -12.33
CA ARG A 253 18.60 -6.84 -12.57
C ARG A 253 19.06 -7.17 -13.99
N GLY A 254 18.27 -7.85 -14.80
CA GLY A 254 18.65 -8.20 -16.17
C GLY A 254 18.75 -6.98 -17.08
N ARG A 255 19.85 -6.93 -17.84
CA ARG A 255 19.89 -6.16 -19.08
C ARG A 255 19.08 -6.94 -20.11
N LEU A 256 17.90 -6.43 -20.46
CA LEU A 256 17.42 -6.70 -21.81
C LEU A 256 18.38 -6.05 -22.82
N PRO A 257 18.54 -6.63 -24.02
CA PRO A 257 19.12 -5.91 -25.14
C PRO A 257 18.40 -4.57 -25.32
N GLU A 258 19.15 -3.49 -25.47
CA GLU A 258 18.62 -2.13 -25.61
C GLU A 258 17.55 -2.04 -26.71
N GLY A 259 16.45 -1.30 -26.44
CA GLY A 259 15.48 -0.89 -27.46
C GLY A 259 14.10 -1.57 -27.48
N ARG A 260 13.68 -2.38 -26.50
CA ARG A 260 12.42 -3.15 -26.61
C ARG A 260 11.47 -2.95 -25.42
N ALA A 261 10.42 -2.13 -25.61
CA ALA A 261 9.62 -1.58 -24.51
C ALA A 261 8.29 -2.28 -24.13
N GLY A 262 7.57 -3.02 -24.99
CA GLY A 262 6.24 -3.56 -24.66
C GLY A 262 5.83 -4.82 -25.45
N GLY A 263 4.83 -5.56 -24.97
CA GLY A 263 4.38 -6.83 -25.57
C GLY A 263 3.84 -7.84 -24.57
N THR A 264 3.50 -9.03 -25.09
CA THR A 264 3.18 -10.21 -24.27
C THR A 264 4.45 -10.99 -23.96
N PHE A 265 4.64 -11.38 -22.71
CA PHE A 265 5.82 -12.13 -22.28
C PHE A 265 5.39 -13.39 -21.55
N TYR A 266 6.28 -14.38 -21.57
CA TYR A 266 6.17 -15.59 -20.75
C TYR A 266 7.33 -15.66 -19.79
N ALA A 267 7.03 -15.99 -18.54
CA ALA A 267 8.01 -16.39 -17.55
C ALA A 267 7.68 -17.81 -17.08
N LEU A 268 8.69 -18.67 -17.05
CA LEU A 268 8.59 -20.08 -16.71
C LEU A 268 9.53 -20.42 -15.56
N THR A 269 9.06 -21.23 -14.62
CA THR A 269 9.91 -21.86 -13.61
C THR A 269 9.37 -23.24 -13.22
N PHE A 270 10.18 -24.02 -12.53
CA PHE A 270 9.84 -25.35 -12.01
C PHE A 270 10.00 -25.39 -10.51
N LEU A 271 9.00 -25.92 -9.81
CA LEU A 271 8.96 -26.02 -8.35
C LEU A 271 8.99 -27.49 -7.93
N ASN A 272 9.98 -27.89 -7.14
CA ASN A 272 10.04 -29.24 -6.55
C ASN A 272 9.43 -29.24 -5.16
N CYS A 273 8.30 -29.90 -4.99
CA CYS A 273 7.64 -30.03 -3.70
C CYS A 273 7.99 -31.39 -3.08
N PRO A 274 8.47 -31.47 -1.82
CA PRO A 274 8.84 -32.75 -1.20
C PRO A 274 7.63 -33.64 -0.85
N LYS A 275 6.43 -33.09 -0.95
CA LYS A 275 5.13 -33.76 -0.74
C LYS A 275 4.04 -32.88 -1.35
N ASP A 276 2.82 -33.41 -1.45
CA ASP A 276 1.64 -32.62 -1.77
C ASP A 276 1.48 -31.45 -0.79
N VAL A 277 1.26 -30.24 -1.33
CA VAL A 277 1.19 -29.00 -0.55
C VAL A 277 0.13 -28.05 -1.09
N SER A 278 -0.74 -27.60 -0.18
CA SER A 278 -1.63 -26.47 -0.47
C SER A 278 -0.86 -25.16 -0.37
N ALA A 279 -0.64 -24.51 -1.49
CA ALA A 279 0.10 -23.26 -1.59
C ALA A 279 -0.82 -22.09 -1.92
N ILE A 280 -0.42 -20.89 -1.48
CA ILE A 280 -0.99 -19.61 -1.89
C ILE A 280 0.03 -18.92 -2.77
N LEU A 281 -0.35 -18.69 -4.02
CA LEU A 281 0.36 -17.82 -4.94
C LEU A 281 -0.09 -16.38 -4.67
N ARG A 282 0.83 -15.57 -4.13
CA ARG A 282 0.62 -14.11 -4.07
C ARG A 282 1.31 -13.48 -5.26
N ILE A 283 0.53 -12.83 -6.11
CA ILE A 283 1.03 -12.19 -7.33
C ILE A 283 0.74 -10.70 -7.28
N ASN A 284 1.75 -9.90 -7.62
CA ASN A 284 1.58 -8.47 -7.83
C ASN A 284 1.91 -8.17 -9.29
N SER A 285 0.99 -7.55 -10.02
CA SER A 285 1.20 -7.12 -11.41
C SER A 285 0.33 -5.91 -11.74
N ALA A 286 0.92 -4.93 -12.45
CA ALA A 286 0.20 -3.75 -12.92
C ALA A 286 -0.58 -3.99 -14.23
N GLY A 287 -0.22 -5.03 -14.99
CA GLY A 287 -0.83 -5.36 -16.28
C GLY A 287 -1.70 -6.62 -16.24
N PRO A 288 -2.32 -6.98 -17.38
CA PRO A 288 -3.01 -8.25 -17.54
C PRO A 288 -2.06 -9.43 -17.32
N ILE A 289 -2.55 -10.44 -16.61
CA ILE A 289 -1.75 -11.60 -16.21
C ILE A 289 -2.55 -12.91 -16.24
N LYS A 290 -1.94 -13.98 -16.73
CA LYS A 290 -2.41 -15.37 -16.61
C LYS A 290 -1.35 -16.22 -15.94
N VAL A 291 -1.76 -17.09 -15.02
CA VAL A 291 -0.89 -18.07 -14.37
C VAL A 291 -1.39 -19.45 -14.68
N PHE A 292 -0.47 -20.30 -15.13
CA PHE A 292 -0.70 -21.69 -15.41
C PHE A 292 0.14 -22.53 -14.46
N VAL A 293 -0.46 -23.57 -13.90
CA VAL A 293 0.23 -24.59 -13.10
C VAL A 293 0.02 -25.92 -13.78
N ASN A 294 1.13 -26.58 -14.09
CA ASN A 294 1.13 -27.85 -14.84
C ASN A 294 0.35 -27.76 -16.17
N ASN A 295 0.52 -26.67 -16.91
CA ASN A 295 -0.17 -26.34 -18.18
C ASN A 295 -1.69 -26.09 -18.07
N HIS A 296 -2.25 -26.08 -16.87
CA HIS A 296 -3.65 -25.71 -16.65
C HIS A 296 -3.73 -24.27 -16.17
N LEU A 297 -4.63 -23.48 -16.77
CA LEU A 297 -4.89 -22.11 -16.34
C LEU A 297 -5.48 -22.12 -14.94
N VAL A 298 -4.81 -21.45 -13.99
CA VAL A 298 -5.27 -21.35 -12.61
C VAL A 298 -5.69 -19.92 -12.23
N LEU A 299 -5.12 -18.90 -12.88
CA LEU A 299 -5.46 -17.50 -12.63
C LEU A 299 -5.50 -16.72 -13.94
N GLU A 300 -6.55 -15.92 -14.13
CA GLU A 300 -6.65 -14.95 -15.21
C GLU A 300 -7.15 -13.61 -14.67
N ARG A 301 -6.43 -12.53 -15.00
CA ARG A 301 -6.77 -11.16 -14.62
C ARG A 301 -6.54 -10.21 -15.78
N ASP A 302 -7.62 -9.86 -16.49
CA ASP A 302 -7.62 -8.79 -17.47
C ASP A 302 -7.77 -7.43 -16.79
N ARG A 303 -6.69 -6.96 -16.15
CA ARG A 303 -6.72 -5.75 -15.33
C ARG A 303 -7.02 -4.47 -16.13
N ILE A 304 -6.69 -4.44 -17.41
CA ILE A 304 -6.91 -3.26 -18.26
C ILE A 304 -8.39 -3.14 -18.62
N ARG A 305 -9.02 -4.25 -19.00
CA ARG A 305 -10.44 -4.24 -19.34
C ARG A 305 -11.33 -4.12 -18.10
N LEU A 306 -10.94 -4.77 -17.00
CA LEU A 306 -11.76 -4.89 -15.79
C LEU A 306 -11.40 -3.89 -14.68
N TRP A 307 -10.31 -3.13 -14.82
CA TRP A 307 -9.84 -2.13 -13.85
C TRP A 307 -9.63 -2.71 -12.44
N LEU A 308 -9.05 -3.91 -12.37
CA LEU A 308 -8.79 -4.62 -11.13
C LEU A 308 -7.57 -4.06 -10.40
N GLY A 309 -7.52 -4.29 -9.08
CA GLY A 309 -6.36 -4.03 -8.23
C GLY A 309 -5.09 -4.76 -8.69
N THR A 310 -3.92 -4.48 -8.10
CA THR A 310 -2.62 -5.03 -8.58
C THR A 310 -2.21 -6.34 -7.93
N THR A 311 -2.76 -6.65 -6.76
CA THR A 311 -2.39 -7.83 -5.96
C THR A 311 -3.50 -8.87 -5.97
N ASP A 312 -3.14 -10.13 -6.20
CA ASP A 312 -4.02 -11.29 -6.06
C ASP A 312 -3.42 -12.32 -5.11
N TYR A 313 -4.30 -13.01 -4.39
CA TYR A 313 -3.99 -14.20 -3.61
C TYR A 313 -4.80 -15.35 -4.17
N PHE A 314 -4.13 -16.43 -4.56
CA PHE A 314 -4.78 -17.55 -5.20
C PHE A 314 -4.27 -18.88 -4.65
N GLY A 315 -5.18 -19.77 -4.24
CA GLY A 315 -4.85 -21.06 -3.66
C GLY A 315 -4.73 -22.14 -4.73
N VAL A 316 -3.66 -22.93 -4.68
CA VAL A 316 -3.40 -24.06 -5.58
C VAL A 316 -2.82 -25.23 -4.81
N GLU A 317 -3.27 -26.45 -5.12
CA GLU A 317 -2.66 -27.68 -4.62
C GLU A 317 -1.51 -28.08 -5.57
N LEU A 318 -0.28 -28.08 -5.06
CA LEU A 318 0.91 -28.55 -5.75
C LEU A 318 1.18 -29.99 -5.35
N ARG A 319 1.51 -30.85 -6.32
CA ARG A 319 1.80 -32.26 -6.05
C ARG A 319 3.25 -32.45 -5.59
N GLU A 320 3.53 -33.58 -4.95
CA GLU A 320 4.89 -34.07 -4.75
C GLU A 320 5.67 -34.12 -6.08
N GLY A 321 6.96 -33.75 -6.02
CA GLY A 321 7.85 -33.64 -7.16
C GLY A 321 7.71 -32.31 -7.91
N TRP A 322 8.02 -32.35 -9.21
CA TRP A 322 8.09 -31.16 -10.04
C TRP A 322 6.72 -30.66 -10.52
N ASN A 323 6.51 -29.36 -10.34
CA ASN A 323 5.37 -28.59 -10.80
C ASN A 323 5.85 -27.45 -11.71
N LYS A 324 5.27 -27.34 -12.90
CA LYS A 324 5.56 -26.23 -13.83
C LYS A 324 4.71 -25.02 -13.48
N VAL A 325 5.33 -23.85 -13.40
CA VAL A 325 4.61 -22.57 -13.27
C VAL A 325 4.94 -21.70 -14.48
N THR A 326 3.91 -21.30 -15.21
CA THR A 326 4.03 -20.38 -16.35
C THR A 326 3.20 -19.14 -16.10
N VAL A 327 3.82 -17.97 -16.27
CA VAL A 327 3.18 -16.67 -16.13
C VAL A 327 3.19 -16.00 -17.50
N LYS A 328 2.01 -15.73 -18.04
CA LYS A 328 1.82 -14.86 -19.19
C LYS A 328 1.48 -13.47 -18.68
N PHE A 329 2.16 -12.44 -19.14
CA PHE A 329 1.84 -11.07 -18.77
C PHE A 329 2.04 -10.12 -19.95
N THR A 330 1.25 -9.04 -19.99
CA THR A 330 1.38 -8.00 -21.01
C THR A 330 1.77 -6.69 -20.39
N SER A 331 2.73 -5.99 -20.98
CA SER A 331 3.26 -4.73 -20.44
C SER A 331 3.61 -3.76 -21.57
N GLN A 332 3.47 -2.46 -21.31
CA GLN A 332 3.96 -1.36 -22.17
C GLN A 332 5.40 -0.92 -21.84
N GLN A 333 5.94 -1.39 -20.70
CA GLN A 333 7.31 -1.15 -20.24
C GLN A 333 8.03 -2.49 -19.98
N ARG A 334 9.37 -2.46 -19.83
CA ARG A 334 10.31 -3.60 -19.66
C ARG A 334 9.74 -4.84 -18.92
N PRO A 335 10.25 -6.07 -19.19
CA PRO A 335 9.95 -7.27 -18.41
C PRO A 335 10.40 -7.09 -16.94
N GLY A 336 9.53 -7.50 -16.02
CA GLY A 336 9.52 -7.06 -14.61
C GLY A 336 8.14 -6.58 -14.14
N ALA A 337 7.10 -6.75 -14.97
CA ALA A 337 5.74 -6.33 -14.71
C ALA A 337 5.00 -7.15 -13.63
N PHE A 338 5.65 -8.15 -13.05
CA PHE A 338 5.07 -8.93 -11.97
C PHE A 338 6.09 -9.39 -10.93
N THR A 339 5.62 -9.71 -9.73
CA THR A 339 6.34 -10.51 -8.74
C THR A 339 5.43 -11.64 -8.27
N LEU A 340 5.99 -12.81 -7.97
CA LEU A 340 5.24 -13.96 -7.47
C LEU A 340 5.90 -14.51 -6.22
N ARG A 341 5.09 -14.84 -5.21
CA ARG A 341 5.53 -15.50 -3.98
C ARG A 341 4.77 -16.79 -3.76
N LEU A 342 5.46 -17.78 -3.21
CA LEU A 342 4.89 -19.06 -2.81
C LEU A 342 4.76 -19.12 -1.29
N LEU A 343 3.53 -19.14 -0.80
CA LEU A 343 3.21 -19.07 0.63
C LEU A 343 2.40 -20.29 1.06
N ASP A 344 2.44 -20.65 2.33
CA ASP A 344 1.51 -21.59 2.93
C ASP A 344 0.17 -20.91 3.28
N LYS A 345 -0.81 -21.68 3.77
CA LYS A 345 -2.13 -21.18 4.20
C LYS A 345 -2.07 -20.16 5.35
N THR A 346 -0.94 -20.04 6.04
CA THR A 346 -0.72 -19.08 7.14
C THR A 346 -0.01 -17.80 6.67
N GLY A 347 0.47 -17.78 5.43
CA GLY A 347 1.22 -16.68 4.83
C GLY A 347 2.72 -16.76 5.06
N ARG A 348 3.26 -17.90 5.51
CA ARG A 348 4.71 -18.12 5.60
C ARG A 348 5.26 -18.58 4.24
N PRO A 349 6.50 -18.22 3.89
CA PRO A 349 7.15 -18.72 2.68
C PRO A 349 7.22 -20.25 2.64
N LEU A 350 6.82 -20.84 1.52
CA LEU A 350 7.15 -22.22 1.19
C LEU A 350 8.47 -22.21 0.42
N ARG A 351 9.54 -22.72 1.04
CA ARG A 351 10.84 -22.89 0.38
C ARG A 351 10.83 -24.20 -0.38
N VAL A 352 10.85 -24.10 -1.70
CA VAL A 352 10.92 -25.22 -2.64
C VAL A 352 12.13 -25.03 -3.55
N GLU A 353 12.70 -26.13 -4.02
CA GLU A 353 13.76 -26.04 -5.03
C GLU A 353 13.16 -25.47 -6.32
N THR A 354 13.75 -24.39 -6.83
CA THR A 354 13.39 -23.79 -8.12
C THR A 354 14.40 -24.18 -9.19
N ARG A 355 13.94 -24.58 -10.37
CA ARG A 355 14.83 -24.82 -11.52
C ARG A 355 14.46 -23.99 -12.73
N THR A 356 15.51 -23.51 -13.40
CA THR A 356 15.47 -22.75 -14.66
C THR A 356 16.38 -23.39 -15.71
N THR A 357 16.51 -24.73 -15.70
CA THR A 357 17.34 -25.49 -16.65
C THR A 357 16.52 -26.52 -17.41
N PHE A 358 17.02 -26.92 -18.58
CA PHE A 358 16.29 -27.62 -19.64
C PHE A 358 16.43 -29.16 -19.61
N ASP A 359 17.22 -29.70 -18.68
CA ASP A 359 17.90 -31.00 -18.86
C ASP A 359 17.00 -32.23 -18.70
N SER A 360 15.88 -32.13 -17.98
CA SER A 360 14.79 -33.11 -18.07
C SER A 360 13.48 -32.56 -17.52
N TYR A 361 12.43 -32.71 -18.31
CA TYR A 361 11.07 -32.36 -17.94
C TYR A 361 10.31 -33.63 -17.58
N PRO A 362 9.69 -33.74 -16.38
CA PRO A 362 8.72 -34.80 -16.14
C PRO A 362 7.48 -34.54 -16.98
N SER A 363 7.20 -35.42 -17.95
CA SER A 363 6.02 -35.33 -18.84
C SER A 363 4.76 -34.99 -18.04
N LEU A 364 4.12 -33.87 -18.38
CA LEU A 364 2.83 -33.47 -17.83
C LEU A 364 1.65 -34.01 -18.63
N LYS A 365 1.90 -34.86 -19.63
CA LYS A 365 0.87 -35.41 -20.49
C LYS A 365 -0.10 -36.24 -19.65
N GLY A 366 -1.34 -35.75 -19.50
CA GLY A 366 -2.38 -36.37 -18.69
C GLY A 366 -2.35 -36.00 -17.19
N ALA A 367 -1.51 -35.05 -16.76
CA ALA A 367 -1.61 -34.52 -15.40
C ALA A 367 -2.97 -33.83 -15.21
N PRO A 368 -3.73 -34.18 -14.15
CA PRO A 368 -5.02 -33.54 -13.90
C PRO A 368 -4.83 -32.04 -13.60
N PRO A 369 -5.86 -31.22 -13.84
CA PRO A 369 -5.83 -29.83 -13.41
C PRO A 369 -5.58 -29.76 -11.89
N PRO A 370 -4.70 -28.87 -11.41
CA PRO A 370 -4.48 -28.72 -9.99
C PRO A 370 -5.77 -28.23 -9.33
N ASN A 371 -6.06 -28.74 -8.14
CA ASN A 371 -7.17 -28.22 -7.35
C ASN A 371 -6.86 -26.78 -6.94
N THR A 372 -7.88 -25.93 -6.99
CA THR A 372 -7.75 -24.51 -6.66
C THR A 372 -8.73 -24.15 -5.55
N PHE A 373 -8.37 -23.15 -4.74
CA PHE A 373 -9.22 -22.68 -3.65
C PHE A 373 -9.16 -21.16 -3.50
N GLU A 374 -10.29 -20.58 -3.12
CA GLU A 374 -10.41 -19.15 -2.86
C GLU A 374 -9.64 -18.78 -1.59
N VAL A 375 -8.78 -17.76 -1.67
CA VAL A 375 -8.08 -17.21 -0.50
C VAL A 375 -8.88 -16.04 0.03
N ARG A 376 -9.43 -16.21 1.24
CA ARG A 376 -10.16 -15.15 1.92
C ARG A 376 -9.28 -14.46 2.95
N LEU A 377 -9.04 -13.17 2.73
CA LEU A 377 -8.23 -12.36 3.63
C LEU A 377 -9.05 -11.99 4.89
N PRO A 378 -8.49 -12.07 6.12
CA PRO A 378 -9.26 -11.95 7.34
C PRO A 378 -10.09 -10.66 7.46
N ALA A 379 -9.48 -9.49 7.23
CA ALA A 379 -10.20 -8.22 7.29
C ALA A 379 -11.26 -8.11 6.18
N GLY A 380 -10.91 -8.52 4.95
CA GLY A 380 -11.83 -8.54 3.82
C GLY A 380 -13.07 -9.40 4.06
N ASP A 381 -12.88 -10.64 4.51
CA ASP A 381 -13.98 -11.57 4.81
C ASP A 381 -14.83 -11.07 5.98
N TYR A 382 -14.20 -10.55 7.04
CA TYR A 382 -14.88 -10.01 8.21
C TYR A 382 -15.82 -8.85 7.85
N PHE A 383 -15.30 -7.79 7.20
CA PHE A 383 -16.11 -6.62 6.88
C PHE A 383 -17.10 -6.87 5.73
N SER A 384 -16.79 -7.80 4.81
CA SER A 384 -17.73 -8.21 3.77
C SER A 384 -18.92 -8.98 4.35
N LYS A 385 -18.68 -9.87 5.32
CA LYS A 385 -19.76 -10.56 6.05
C LYS A 385 -20.62 -9.57 6.83
N ALA A 386 -20.01 -8.64 7.55
CA ALA A 386 -20.73 -7.61 8.27
C ALA A 386 -21.58 -6.74 7.32
N LEU A 387 -21.01 -6.33 6.17
CA LEU A 387 -21.75 -5.55 5.18
C LEU A 387 -22.91 -6.33 4.55
N ARG A 388 -22.78 -7.65 4.35
CA ARG A 388 -23.92 -8.47 3.89
C ARG A 388 -25.07 -8.51 4.91
N ALA A 389 -24.75 -8.50 6.21
CA ALA A 389 -25.76 -8.45 7.27
C ALA A 389 -26.44 -7.06 7.39
N ALA A 390 -25.71 -5.99 7.09
CA ALA A 390 -26.23 -4.62 7.09
C ALA A 390 -25.82 -3.84 5.81
N PRO A 391 -26.44 -4.12 4.64
CA PRO A 391 -25.98 -3.62 3.34
C PRO A 391 -25.98 -2.10 3.19
N SER A 392 -26.82 -1.39 3.94
CA SER A 392 -26.95 0.06 3.90
C SER A 392 -26.15 0.79 4.98
N ALA A 393 -25.45 0.08 5.88
CA ALA A 393 -24.72 0.69 6.99
C ALA A 393 -23.54 1.52 6.47
N PRO A 394 -23.55 2.86 6.63
CA PRO A 394 -22.56 3.72 6.00
C PRO A 394 -21.14 3.51 6.51
N LEU A 395 -20.98 3.14 7.79
CA LEU A 395 -19.68 2.85 8.39
C LEU A 395 -19.05 1.60 7.77
N LEU A 396 -19.84 0.55 7.54
CA LEU A 396 -19.38 -0.68 6.89
C LEU A 396 -19.06 -0.44 5.40
N LEU A 397 -19.84 0.41 4.72
CA LEU A 397 -19.53 0.83 3.35
C LEU A 397 -18.18 1.57 3.29
N ALA A 398 -17.93 2.49 4.23
CA ALA A 398 -16.66 3.20 4.31
C ALA A 398 -15.48 2.26 4.65
N LEU A 399 -15.64 1.34 5.59
CA LEU A 399 -14.62 0.34 5.95
C LEU A 399 -14.24 -0.57 4.78
N ASN A 400 -15.25 -1.15 4.10
CA ASN A 400 -15.02 -1.99 2.92
C ASN A 400 -14.42 -1.19 1.76
N SER A 401 -14.81 0.08 1.58
CA SER A 401 -14.21 0.91 0.54
C SER A 401 -12.72 1.16 0.76
N ARG A 402 -12.27 1.22 2.02
CA ARG A 402 -10.85 1.43 2.32
C ARG A 402 -10.03 0.17 2.06
N LEU A 403 -10.59 -1.00 2.34
CA LEU A 403 -10.01 -2.27 1.90
C LEU A 403 -9.92 -2.34 0.36
N ALA A 404 -10.96 -1.89 -0.35
CA ALA A 404 -10.95 -1.84 -1.80
C ALA A 404 -9.88 -0.86 -2.34
N ILE A 405 -9.77 0.36 -1.77
CA ILE A 405 -8.70 1.31 -2.09
C ILE A 405 -7.32 0.69 -1.87
N GLN A 406 -7.13 -0.03 -0.75
CA GLN A 406 -5.88 -0.72 -0.45
C GLN A 406 -5.52 -1.75 -1.51
N ALA A 407 -6.51 -2.54 -1.95
CA ALA A 407 -6.32 -3.52 -3.01
C ALA A 407 -6.06 -2.87 -4.38
N GLY A 408 -6.26 -1.55 -4.52
CA GLY A 408 -6.26 -0.84 -5.80
C GLY A 408 -7.56 -0.98 -6.59
N ASP A 409 -8.60 -1.57 -5.99
CA ASP A 409 -9.94 -1.69 -6.58
C ASP A 409 -10.75 -0.41 -6.35
N TYR A 410 -10.39 0.63 -7.11
CA TYR A 410 -11.05 1.92 -7.05
C TYR A 410 -12.50 1.88 -7.58
N GLN A 411 -12.87 0.88 -8.40
CA GLN A 411 -14.24 0.70 -8.85
C GLN A 411 -15.16 0.25 -7.72
N ALA A 412 -14.77 -0.80 -7.00
CA ALA A 412 -15.50 -1.26 -5.83
C ALA A 412 -15.56 -0.16 -4.76
N ALA A 413 -14.43 0.52 -4.50
CA ALA A 413 -14.39 1.63 -3.54
C ALA A 413 -15.38 2.76 -3.90
N LYS A 414 -15.35 3.23 -5.16
CA LYS A 414 -16.26 4.27 -5.68
C LYS A 414 -17.73 3.85 -5.53
N SER A 415 -18.07 2.60 -5.86
CA SER A 415 -19.44 2.07 -5.75
C SER A 415 -19.93 2.10 -4.29
N LEU A 416 -19.11 1.59 -3.36
CA LEU A 416 -19.41 1.58 -1.93
C LEU A 416 -19.55 3.01 -1.37
N LEU A 417 -18.64 3.91 -1.74
CA LEU A 417 -18.62 5.28 -1.24
C LEU A 417 -19.76 6.14 -1.80
N LYS A 418 -20.21 5.91 -3.03
CA LYS A 418 -21.43 6.56 -3.56
C LYS A 418 -22.66 6.19 -2.75
N ARG A 419 -22.80 4.91 -2.36
CA ARG A 419 -23.88 4.45 -1.49
C ARG A 419 -23.78 5.07 -0.10
N ALA A 420 -22.58 5.13 0.48
CA ALA A 420 -22.35 5.79 1.76
C ALA A 420 -22.73 7.28 1.69
N ALA A 421 -22.30 7.99 0.65
CA ALA A 421 -22.60 9.40 0.41
C ALA A 421 -24.09 9.66 0.18
N GLY A 422 -24.85 8.70 -0.36
CA GLY A 422 -26.31 8.81 -0.46
C GLY A 422 -27.00 8.91 0.91
N SER A 423 -26.45 8.24 1.93
CA SER A 423 -26.97 8.28 3.32
C SER A 423 -26.31 9.34 4.21
N LEU A 424 -25.11 9.79 3.83
CA LEU A 424 -24.27 10.76 4.53
C LEU A 424 -23.72 11.82 3.56
N PRO A 425 -24.58 12.60 2.87
CA PRO A 425 -24.11 13.52 1.83
C PRO A 425 -23.19 14.61 2.37
N GLU A 426 -23.42 15.08 3.60
CA GLU A 426 -22.64 16.15 4.26
C GLU A 426 -21.56 15.61 5.21
N CYS A 427 -21.15 14.34 5.09
CA CYS A 427 -20.07 13.79 5.91
C CYS A 427 -18.71 14.07 5.27
N ALA A 428 -17.84 14.81 5.96
CA ALA A 428 -16.49 15.13 5.49
C ALA A 428 -15.64 13.87 5.26
N TYR A 429 -15.72 12.88 6.15
CA TYR A 429 -14.94 11.65 6.03
C TYR A 429 -15.34 10.82 4.79
N VAL A 430 -16.64 10.67 4.54
CA VAL A 430 -17.14 9.95 3.36
C VAL A 430 -16.77 10.67 2.08
N ASN A 431 -16.93 12.01 2.03
CA ASN A 431 -16.56 12.81 0.86
C ASN A 431 -15.04 12.80 0.62
N TYR A 432 -14.22 12.80 1.67
CA TYR A 432 -12.76 12.64 1.56
C TYR A 432 -12.36 11.29 0.95
N LEU A 433 -12.96 10.18 1.41
CA LEU A 433 -12.70 8.86 0.84
C LEU A 433 -13.22 8.76 -0.61
N LEU A 434 -14.41 9.29 -0.88
CA LEU A 434 -15.01 9.30 -2.22
C LEU A 434 -14.15 10.11 -3.20
N GLY A 435 -13.63 11.27 -2.77
CA GLY A 435 -12.71 12.08 -3.56
C GLY A 435 -11.43 11.32 -3.93
N GLN A 436 -10.85 10.56 -2.99
CA GLN A 436 -9.70 9.70 -3.27
C GLN A 436 -10.01 8.58 -4.26
N ALA A 437 -11.14 7.89 -4.09
CA ALA A 437 -11.55 6.84 -5.01
C ALA A 437 -11.82 7.39 -6.42
N LEU A 438 -12.46 8.55 -6.52
CA LEU A 438 -12.72 9.22 -7.80
C LEU A 438 -11.44 9.72 -8.46
N ARG A 439 -10.49 10.30 -7.72
CA ARG A 439 -9.21 10.78 -8.28
C ARG A 439 -8.42 9.65 -8.95
N ASN A 440 -8.53 8.44 -8.42
CA ASN A 440 -7.88 7.23 -8.93
C ASN A 440 -8.79 6.39 -9.85
N ASP A 441 -9.95 6.91 -10.23
CA ASP A 441 -10.86 6.25 -11.15
C ASP A 441 -10.32 6.35 -12.58
N MET A 442 -9.61 5.31 -13.02
CA MET A 442 -9.03 5.24 -14.36
C MET A 442 -10.07 4.96 -15.46
N THR A 443 -11.34 4.68 -15.12
CA THR A 443 -12.40 4.40 -16.12
C THR A 443 -12.92 5.64 -16.85
N VAL A 444 -12.56 6.83 -16.37
CA VAL A 444 -12.99 8.10 -16.94
C VAL A 444 -11.79 8.98 -17.25
N MET A 445 -11.97 9.91 -18.19
CA MET A 445 -10.91 10.86 -18.56
C MET A 445 -10.37 11.61 -17.34
N GLU A 446 -9.07 11.91 -17.41
CA GLU A 446 -8.34 12.53 -16.31
C GLU A 446 -8.97 13.85 -15.82
N SER A 447 -9.40 14.71 -16.74
CA SER A 447 -10.09 15.96 -16.41
C SER A 447 -11.38 15.73 -15.61
N ILE A 448 -12.17 14.70 -15.98
CA ILE A 448 -13.44 14.37 -15.34
C ILE A 448 -13.21 13.84 -13.93
N ARG A 449 -12.27 12.90 -13.75
CA ARG A 449 -11.95 12.38 -12.40
C ARG A 449 -11.40 13.46 -11.48
N ARG A 450 -10.55 14.36 -11.98
CA ARG A 450 -10.01 15.49 -11.19
C ARG A 450 -11.11 16.44 -10.74
N GLN A 451 -12.01 16.84 -11.63
CA GLN A 451 -13.16 17.69 -11.28
C GLN A 451 -14.09 17.01 -10.27
N ARG A 452 -14.42 15.73 -10.47
CA ARG A 452 -15.27 14.98 -9.53
C ARG A 452 -14.64 14.84 -8.15
N ALA A 453 -13.34 14.55 -8.09
CA ALA A 453 -12.58 14.48 -6.85
C ALA A 453 -12.56 15.85 -6.14
N ARG A 454 -12.29 16.93 -6.89
CA ARG A 454 -12.32 18.31 -6.39
C ARG A 454 -13.63 18.66 -5.72
N LEU A 455 -14.77 18.34 -6.34
CA LEU A 455 -16.09 18.59 -5.75
C LEU A 455 -16.27 17.88 -4.40
N CYS A 456 -15.83 16.62 -4.30
CA CYS A 456 -15.89 15.87 -3.05
C CYS A 456 -14.98 16.47 -1.97
N PHE A 457 -13.72 16.82 -2.32
CA PHE A 457 -12.81 17.43 -1.36
C PHE A 457 -13.28 18.83 -0.91
N GLN A 458 -13.80 19.64 -1.83
CA GLN A 458 -14.35 20.96 -1.50
C GLN A 458 -15.53 20.82 -0.55
N LYS A 459 -16.47 19.91 -0.84
CA LYS A 459 -17.59 19.61 0.05
C LYS A 459 -17.14 19.20 1.45
N ALA A 460 -16.10 18.37 1.55
CA ALA A 460 -15.55 17.96 2.84
C ALA A 460 -14.97 19.14 3.63
N VAL A 461 -14.31 20.11 2.97
CA VAL A 461 -13.80 21.33 3.60
C VAL A 461 -14.94 22.26 4.01
N ASP A 462 -15.98 22.38 3.18
CA ASP A 462 -17.11 23.29 3.43
C ASP A 462 -17.89 22.86 4.68
N VAL A 463 -18.14 21.56 4.85
CA VAL A 463 -18.84 21.01 6.02
C VAL A 463 -17.93 20.80 7.23
N ALA A 464 -16.61 20.77 7.02
CA ALA A 464 -15.62 20.56 8.06
C ALA A 464 -14.32 21.33 7.75
N PRO A 465 -14.22 22.61 8.13
CA PRO A 465 -13.00 23.39 7.92
C PRO A 465 -11.76 22.81 8.61
N SER A 466 -11.94 21.92 9.60
CA SER A 466 -10.87 21.17 10.26
C SER A 466 -10.41 19.91 9.51
N ALA A 467 -11.02 19.57 8.37
CA ALA A 467 -10.59 18.50 7.47
C ALA A 467 -9.38 18.93 6.61
N VAL A 468 -8.30 19.33 7.28
CA VAL A 468 -7.06 19.87 6.69
C VAL A 468 -6.48 18.95 5.60
N ALA A 469 -6.66 17.63 5.70
CA ALA A 469 -6.20 16.67 4.70
C ALA A 469 -6.80 16.93 3.29
N CYS A 470 -8.01 17.50 3.22
CA CYS A 470 -8.63 17.86 1.95
C CYS A 470 -7.98 19.08 1.29
N GLU A 471 -7.40 20.01 2.06
CA GLU A 471 -6.64 21.14 1.50
C GLU A 471 -5.38 20.66 0.78
N TYR A 472 -4.72 19.62 1.30
CA TYR A 472 -3.60 18.98 0.60
C TYR A 472 -4.06 18.37 -0.73
N GLN A 473 -5.17 17.62 -0.73
CA GLN A 473 -5.68 17.00 -1.94
C GLN A 473 -6.09 18.04 -3.00
N LEU A 474 -6.75 19.13 -2.58
CA LEU A 474 -7.12 20.23 -3.46
C LEU A 474 -5.89 20.96 -4.01
N ALA A 475 -4.87 21.19 -3.18
CA ALA A 475 -3.61 21.78 -3.65
C ALA A 475 -2.90 20.91 -4.69
N GLN A 476 -2.91 19.58 -4.52
CA GLN A 476 -2.35 18.67 -5.52
C GLN A 476 -3.11 18.72 -6.84
N LEU A 477 -4.44 18.81 -6.79
CA LEU A 477 -5.25 19.01 -8.00
C LEU A 477 -4.98 20.37 -8.66
N ASP A 478 -4.78 21.43 -7.88
CA ASP A 478 -4.41 22.75 -8.39
C ASP A 478 -3.03 22.69 -9.10
N ARG A 479 -2.03 22.03 -8.51
CA ARG A 479 -0.72 21.80 -9.16
C ARG A 479 -0.84 21.05 -10.48
N GLU A 480 -1.58 19.94 -10.48
CA GLU A 480 -1.79 19.09 -11.66
C GLU A 480 -2.56 19.80 -12.80
N GLU A 481 -3.36 20.81 -12.47
CA GLU A 481 -4.09 21.66 -13.42
C GLU A 481 -3.29 22.90 -13.86
N GLY A 482 -2.05 23.06 -13.43
CA GLY A 482 -1.23 24.23 -13.76
C GLY A 482 -1.69 25.51 -13.05
N LYS A 483 -2.26 25.39 -11.84
CA LYS A 483 -2.71 26.48 -10.96
C LYS A 483 -1.80 26.58 -9.71
N PRO A 484 -0.54 26.97 -9.89
CA PRO A 484 0.49 26.92 -8.85
C PRO A 484 0.23 27.90 -7.70
N LEU A 485 -0.36 29.07 -7.98
CA LEU A 485 -0.62 30.10 -6.95
C LEU A 485 -1.72 29.67 -5.99
N GLU A 486 -2.79 29.07 -6.52
CA GLU A 486 -3.89 28.49 -5.76
C GLU A 486 -3.38 27.32 -4.91
N ALA A 487 -2.54 26.46 -5.48
CA ALA A 487 -1.88 25.39 -4.75
C ALA A 487 -1.03 25.93 -3.59
N ILE A 488 -0.16 26.92 -3.83
CA ILE A 488 0.67 27.55 -2.80
C ILE A 488 -0.20 28.13 -1.68
N ALA A 489 -1.28 28.83 -2.01
CA ALA A 489 -2.19 29.41 -1.02
C ALA A 489 -2.81 28.33 -0.13
N ARG A 490 -3.29 27.22 -0.71
CA ARG A 490 -3.84 26.07 0.02
C ARG A 490 -2.80 25.36 0.87
N LEU A 491 -1.61 25.11 0.34
CA LEU A 491 -0.52 24.48 1.08
C LEU A 491 -0.09 25.33 2.29
N ARG A 492 0.06 26.65 2.12
CA ARG A 492 0.34 27.58 3.23
C ARG A 492 -0.78 27.56 4.29
N LYS A 493 -2.05 27.48 3.87
CA LYS A 493 -3.19 27.34 4.79
C LYS A 493 -3.11 26.02 5.56
N GLY A 494 -2.83 24.91 4.88
CA GLY A 494 -2.65 23.59 5.48
C GLY A 494 -1.49 23.55 6.48
N ALA A 495 -0.33 24.11 6.10
CA ALA A 495 0.85 24.19 6.96
C ALA A 495 0.59 25.00 8.24
N ARG A 496 -0.20 26.07 8.18
CA ARG A 496 -0.61 26.80 9.40
C ARG A 496 -1.55 26.00 10.29
N ALA A 497 -2.46 25.22 9.69
CA ALA A 497 -3.45 24.44 10.43
C ALA A 497 -2.86 23.16 11.04
N ALA A 498 -1.89 22.54 10.37
CA ALA A 498 -1.22 21.31 10.80
C ALA A 498 0.30 21.39 10.51
N PRO A 499 1.07 22.14 11.33
CA PRO A 499 2.46 22.47 11.02
C PRO A 499 3.43 21.29 11.08
N ALA A 500 3.10 20.22 11.81
CA ALA A 500 3.98 19.07 12.03
C ALA A 500 3.91 18.00 10.93
N TRP A 501 3.65 18.40 9.68
CA TRP A 501 3.63 17.47 8.54
C TRP A 501 4.58 17.93 7.43
N PRO A 502 5.74 17.27 7.24
CA PRO A 502 6.78 17.67 6.29
C PRO A 502 6.28 17.81 4.85
N LYS A 503 5.25 17.03 4.47
CA LYS A 503 4.67 17.02 3.12
C LYS A 503 4.08 18.36 2.68
N TRP A 504 3.74 19.26 3.60
CA TRP A 504 3.37 20.63 3.23
C TRP A 504 4.53 21.35 2.56
N HIS A 505 5.71 21.25 3.16
CA HIS A 505 6.91 21.94 2.73
C HIS A 505 7.55 21.27 1.52
N GLU A 506 7.49 19.93 1.41
CA GLU A 506 7.83 19.22 0.17
C GLU A 506 6.94 19.68 -1.00
N ALA A 507 5.62 19.74 -0.78
CA ALA A 507 4.70 20.15 -1.84
C ALA A 507 4.82 21.64 -2.20
N LEU A 508 5.19 22.49 -1.24
CA LEU A 508 5.50 23.91 -1.46
C LEU A 508 6.79 24.07 -2.25
N PHE A 509 7.83 23.31 -1.91
CA PHE A 509 9.11 23.30 -2.64
C PHE A 509 8.88 23.05 -4.13
N ASP A 510 8.17 21.97 -4.48
CA ASP A 510 7.88 21.68 -5.89
C ASP A 510 7.06 22.79 -6.57
N ALA A 511 6.07 23.36 -5.84
CA ALA A 511 5.19 24.38 -6.37
C ALA A 511 5.98 25.68 -6.67
N TYR A 512 6.86 26.10 -5.75
CA TYR A 512 7.76 27.23 -5.96
C TYR A 512 8.77 26.98 -7.07
N LEU A 513 9.32 25.76 -7.14
CA LEU A 513 10.26 25.39 -8.20
C LEU A 513 9.62 25.48 -9.59
N SER A 514 8.36 25.04 -9.72
CA SER A 514 7.60 25.19 -10.98
C SER A 514 7.42 26.64 -11.42
N GLN A 515 7.43 27.58 -10.47
CA GLN A 515 7.33 29.02 -10.69
C GLN A 515 8.69 29.71 -10.79
N LYS A 516 9.79 28.96 -10.68
CA LYS A 516 11.16 29.49 -10.63
C LYS A 516 11.39 30.44 -9.45
N TRP A 517 10.66 30.25 -8.36
CA TRP A 517 10.83 30.97 -7.09
C TRP A 517 11.85 30.23 -6.23
N TYR A 518 13.11 30.30 -6.65
CA TYR A 518 14.18 29.45 -6.11
C TYR A 518 14.43 29.67 -4.63
N LYS A 519 14.35 30.91 -4.15
CA LYS A 519 14.59 31.22 -2.73
C LYS A 519 13.53 30.59 -1.83
N GLU A 520 12.26 30.75 -2.19
CA GLU A 520 11.14 30.16 -1.47
C GLU A 520 11.12 28.63 -1.56
N ALA A 521 11.57 28.08 -2.70
CA ALA A 521 11.76 26.65 -2.85
C ALA A 521 12.81 26.14 -1.85
N GLU A 522 14.00 26.75 -1.82
CA GLU A 522 15.07 26.38 -0.88
C GLU A 522 14.65 26.50 0.59
N ASP A 523 13.92 27.56 0.95
CA ASP A 523 13.41 27.74 2.30
C ASP A 523 12.38 26.65 2.66
N ALA A 524 11.48 26.30 1.74
CA ALA A 524 10.52 25.21 1.93
C ALA A 524 11.22 23.85 2.06
N LEU A 525 12.21 23.57 1.22
CA LEU A 525 12.98 22.33 1.28
C LEU A 525 13.76 22.20 2.61
N SER A 526 14.35 23.30 3.07
CA SER A 526 15.05 23.35 4.36
C SER A 526 14.12 23.05 5.53
N GLU A 527 12.89 23.58 5.50
CA GLU A 527 11.87 23.30 6.51
C GLU A 527 11.39 21.83 6.45
N ALA A 528 11.22 21.26 5.25
CA ALA A 528 10.88 19.85 5.10
C ALA A 528 11.96 18.93 5.72
N ILE A 529 13.23 19.24 5.48
CA ILE A 529 14.38 18.54 6.09
C ILE A 529 14.41 18.72 7.61
N ALA A 530 14.13 19.92 8.11
CA ALA A 530 14.13 20.19 9.55
C ALA A 530 13.03 19.42 10.31
N GLN A 531 11.87 19.21 9.69
CA GLN A 531 10.76 18.47 10.29
C GLN A 531 10.94 16.94 10.25
N ALA A 532 11.67 16.42 9.26
CA ALA A 532 11.95 15.00 9.09
C ALA A 532 13.44 14.71 8.81
N PRO A 533 14.34 15.05 9.76
CA PRO A 533 15.79 14.96 9.55
C PRO A 533 16.28 13.51 9.34
N GLU A 534 15.57 12.52 9.87
CA GLU A 534 15.92 11.11 9.72
C GLU A 534 15.43 10.47 8.41
N GLN A 535 14.62 11.17 7.61
CA GLN A 535 13.98 10.60 6.42
C GLN A 535 14.80 10.88 5.17
N SER A 536 15.05 9.86 4.35
CA SER A 536 15.83 9.99 3.11
C SER A 536 15.09 10.79 2.01
N GLY A 537 13.76 10.90 2.10
CA GLY A 537 12.88 11.54 1.11
C GLY A 537 13.21 13.02 0.81
N PRO A 538 13.14 13.93 1.81
CA PRO A 538 13.48 15.34 1.64
C PRO A 538 14.90 15.57 1.11
N TYR A 539 15.88 14.80 1.58
CA TYR A 539 17.26 14.89 1.10
C TYR A 539 17.39 14.47 -0.37
N ARG A 540 16.63 13.48 -0.84
CA ARG A 540 16.62 13.09 -2.25
C ARG A 540 16.12 14.22 -3.15
N ALA A 541 15.03 14.87 -2.78
CA ALA A 541 14.52 16.04 -3.50
C ALA A 541 15.54 17.19 -3.50
N ALA A 542 16.20 17.41 -2.36
CA ALA A 542 17.25 18.42 -2.23
C ALA A 542 18.44 18.15 -3.17
N LEU A 543 18.91 16.91 -3.20
CA LEU A 543 20.06 16.53 -4.01
C LEU A 543 19.77 16.62 -5.51
N GLU A 544 18.58 16.20 -5.93
CA GLU A 544 18.16 16.33 -7.33
C GLU A 544 18.11 17.81 -7.76
N TYR A 545 17.56 18.67 -6.91
CA TYR A 545 17.50 20.11 -7.14
C TYR A 545 18.88 20.77 -7.15
N PHE A 546 19.69 20.58 -6.10
CA PHE A 546 21.00 21.20 -5.99
C PHE A 546 21.92 20.79 -7.14
N ARG A 547 21.82 19.54 -7.62
CA ARG A 547 22.51 19.10 -8.83
C ARG A 547 22.01 19.84 -10.08
N SER A 548 20.69 19.94 -10.26
CA SER A 548 20.12 20.61 -11.44
C SER A 548 20.37 22.12 -11.48
N ALA A 549 20.63 22.73 -10.32
CA ALA A 549 20.87 24.15 -10.14
C ALA A 549 22.37 24.50 -9.97
N ASP A 550 23.28 23.53 -10.15
CA ASP A 550 24.74 23.68 -9.97
C ASP A 550 25.15 24.22 -8.58
N LEU A 551 24.35 23.92 -7.54
CA LEU A 551 24.57 24.30 -6.14
C LEU A 551 25.44 23.26 -5.42
N PHE A 552 26.69 23.12 -5.87
CA PHE A 552 27.60 22.04 -5.43
C PHE A 552 27.88 22.03 -3.92
N THR A 553 27.97 23.19 -3.26
CA THR A 553 28.23 23.25 -1.81
C THR A 553 27.05 22.70 -1.00
N GLN A 554 25.83 23.08 -1.37
CA GLN A 554 24.60 22.58 -0.74
C GLN A 554 24.40 21.10 -1.03
N TYR A 555 24.73 20.68 -2.26
CA TYR A 555 24.73 19.28 -2.66
C TYR A 555 25.69 18.44 -1.79
N GLU A 556 26.94 18.87 -1.62
CA GLU A 556 27.92 18.19 -0.76
C GLU A 556 27.47 18.14 0.69
N ALA A 557 26.94 19.24 1.23
CA ALA A 557 26.43 19.28 2.60
C ALA A 557 25.24 18.32 2.82
N ALA A 558 24.29 18.28 1.88
CA ALA A 558 23.15 17.37 1.91
C ALA A 558 23.60 15.91 1.73
N SER A 559 24.55 15.65 0.82
CA SER A 559 25.11 14.33 0.54
C SER A 559 25.86 13.80 1.75
N HIS A 560 26.70 14.62 2.39
CA HIS A 560 27.43 14.26 3.59
C HIS A 560 26.50 14.03 4.79
N THR A 561 25.43 14.83 4.92
CA THR A 561 24.42 14.60 5.97
C THR A 561 23.68 13.29 5.74
N LEU A 562 23.31 13.00 4.49
CA LEU A 562 22.71 11.73 4.09
C LEU A 562 23.69 10.57 4.37
N GLN A 563 24.97 10.69 3.99
CA GLN A 563 26.00 9.67 4.18
C GLN A 563 26.30 9.40 5.66
N LYS A 564 26.32 10.43 6.51
CA LYS A 564 26.48 10.27 7.97
C LYS A 564 25.30 9.58 8.62
N ARG A 565 24.09 9.73 8.07
CA ARG A 565 22.85 9.19 8.64
C ARG A 565 22.46 7.83 8.05
N HIS A 566 22.80 7.59 6.80
CA HIS A 566 22.47 6.41 6.03
C HIS A 566 23.78 5.76 5.58
N ALA A 567 24.31 4.85 6.41
CA ALA A 567 25.56 4.14 6.17
C ALA A 567 25.45 3.04 5.10
N ASP A 568 24.73 3.29 4.00
CA ASP A 568 24.50 2.32 2.93
C ASP A 568 25.33 2.68 1.70
N GLY A 569 26.42 1.92 1.49
CA GLY A 569 27.30 2.03 0.33
C GLY A 569 26.58 1.80 -1.00
N PRO A 570 25.80 0.71 -1.20
CA PRO A 570 24.97 0.51 -2.38
C PRO A 570 23.94 1.61 -2.67
N TYR A 571 23.27 2.15 -1.66
CA TYR A 571 22.32 3.25 -1.83
C TYR A 571 23.05 4.55 -2.21
N LEU A 572 24.10 4.89 -1.47
CA LEU A 572 24.99 6.00 -1.78
C LEU A 572 25.55 5.86 -3.19
N ALA A 573 25.94 4.66 -3.61
CA ALA A 573 26.44 4.38 -4.94
C ALA A 573 25.40 4.52 -6.05
N ARG A 574 24.16 4.06 -5.81
CA ARG A 574 23.06 4.28 -6.77
C ARG A 574 22.80 5.77 -6.95
N PHE A 575 22.84 6.52 -5.86
CA PHE A 575 22.69 7.97 -5.86
C PHE A 575 23.86 8.67 -6.58
N LEU A 576 25.11 8.34 -6.23
CA LEU A 576 26.32 8.88 -6.85
C LEU A 576 26.40 8.53 -8.35
N ARG A 577 25.95 7.34 -8.76
CA ARG A 577 25.82 6.96 -10.18
C ARG A 577 24.79 7.80 -10.92
N HIS A 578 23.65 8.12 -10.31
CA HIS A 578 22.69 9.06 -10.89
C HIS A 578 23.24 10.48 -10.99
N ALA A 579 24.18 10.84 -10.12
CA ALA A 579 24.93 12.08 -10.18
C ALA A 579 26.20 12.01 -11.07
N HIS A 580 26.40 10.92 -11.82
CA HIS A 580 27.59 10.68 -12.66
C HIS A 580 28.94 10.65 -11.91
N ARG A 581 28.92 10.48 -10.58
CA ARG A 581 30.10 10.31 -9.71
C ARG A 581 30.45 8.83 -9.57
N PHE A 582 30.90 8.22 -10.66
CA PHE A 582 31.05 6.76 -10.74
C PHE A 582 32.15 6.20 -9.82
N GLU A 583 33.31 6.87 -9.70
CA GLU A 583 34.41 6.40 -8.84
C GLU A 583 34.05 6.41 -7.35
N GLU A 584 33.33 7.43 -6.92
CA GLU A 584 32.84 7.53 -5.54
C GLU A 584 31.72 6.54 -5.28
N ALA A 585 30.89 6.28 -6.29
CA ALA A 585 29.90 5.21 -6.19
C ALA A 585 30.55 3.84 -6.04
N ASP A 586 31.62 3.58 -6.79
CA ASP A 586 32.35 2.32 -6.72
C ASP A 586 33.12 2.21 -5.40
N SER A 587 33.65 3.32 -4.87
CA SER A 587 34.26 3.38 -3.53
C SER A 587 33.23 3.17 -2.42
N ALA A 588 32.03 3.74 -2.55
CA ALA A 588 30.93 3.52 -1.62
C ALA A 588 30.46 2.05 -1.66
N LEU A 589 30.39 1.42 -2.84
CA LEU A 589 30.11 -0.01 -2.98
C LEU A 589 31.21 -0.88 -2.33
N ALA A 590 32.48 -0.54 -2.57
CA ALA A 590 33.62 -1.29 -2.04
C ALA A 590 33.74 -1.19 -0.51
N ALA A 591 33.37 -0.05 0.09
CA ALA A 591 33.36 0.13 1.53
C ALA A 591 32.20 -0.60 2.25
N ALA A 592 31.22 -1.08 1.49
CA ALA A 592 30.04 -1.78 2.01
C ALA A 592 30.00 -3.28 1.65
N ALA A 593 31.00 -3.78 0.92
CA ALA A 593 31.27 -5.19 0.69
C ALA A 593 32.21 -5.71 1.79
#